data_AF-A0A6A3AV87-F1
#
_entry.id   AF-A0A6A3AV87-F1
#
_cell.length_a   1.000
_cell.length_b   1.000
_cell.length_c   1.000
_cell.angle_alpha   90.00
_cell.angle_beta   90.00
_cell.angle_gamma   90.00
#
_symmetry.space_group_name_H-M   'P 1'
#
loop_
_entity.id
_entity.type
_entity.pdbx_description
1 polymer ?
#
loop_
_entity_poly.entity_id
_entity_poly.type
_entity_poly.pdbx_seq_one_letter_code
_entity_poly.pdbx_strand_id
1 'polypeptide(L)'
;MEPCFRYTFKDRLSSRYDDEALPGVDIFVCTADPRLEPPAMVISTVLSLMAYDYPPQKLSVYLSDDGGSSLTFYALLEASRFARLWLPFCRKLKVEPRSPEAYFQVTPEPVDDPAIANEWLTIKKSYEDMKSRIEIITRLGEVPTDIHKEHKGFDEWDLVSSRHDHQTIVQVLIDGRDPNAIDIEGKPLPTLVYLAREKRPQFHHHFKAGALNALIRVSSKISNAPFVLNVDCDMYSNNSNTIRDALCFLLDEENGHDIAYEGQLQIFLSKHCTLLNDRKNMPLKLQLSYCIYMLWAPSSIPTLYFVLVPSFCLLKDISLFPKISSIWGVPYLYVFFVHRVHSLVEFVWCGGTVRGWLNEQRMWMFKRTTSYFFAVLDYILKLCQISESTFVITRKVADDNVNRRYEKDIMDFGISSPMFTVLATLALFNVLCIIAVGTKKIVIDNDDVMKVFDIYGFQIVVCCLLVFINLPVYQAMLFRKDSGKIPASVTLVAFTLAFFASALAIY
;
A
#
# COMPACT_ATOMS: atom_id res chain seq x y z
N MET A 1 14.48 -21.38 -3.90
CA MET A 1 13.69 -21.52 -2.67
C MET A 1 12.72 -22.66 -2.89
N GLU A 2 12.50 -23.52 -1.90
CA GLU A 2 11.41 -24.51 -1.96
C GLU A 2 10.14 -23.82 -1.46
N PRO A 3 9.08 -23.70 -2.29
CA PRO A 3 7.83 -23.12 -1.83
C PRO A 3 7.22 -24.02 -0.76
N CYS A 4 6.78 -23.42 0.35
CA CYS A 4 6.10 -24.11 1.44
C CYS A 4 4.63 -23.68 1.43
N PHE A 5 3.72 -24.65 1.42
CA PHE A 5 2.28 -24.43 1.50
C PHE A 5 1.79 -24.75 2.91
N ARG A 6 1.00 -23.85 3.48
CA ARG A 6 0.37 -24.04 4.81
C ARG A 6 -1.14 -23.98 4.66
N TYR A 7 -1.83 -24.84 5.40
CA TYR A 7 -3.29 -24.92 5.42
C TYR A 7 -3.79 -24.80 6.85
N THR A 8 -4.90 -24.10 7.05
CA THR A 8 -5.56 -23.93 8.34
C THR A 8 -6.70 -24.93 8.50
N PHE A 9 -6.88 -25.46 9.71
CA PHE A 9 -7.94 -26.43 10.04
C PHE A 9 -8.85 -25.89 11.14
N LYS A 10 -9.72 -24.94 10.78
CA LYS A 10 -10.61 -24.23 11.70
C LYS A 10 -11.54 -25.14 12.50
N ASP A 11 -12.03 -26.23 11.90
CA ASP A 11 -12.90 -27.19 12.59
C ASP A 11 -12.20 -27.82 13.79
N ARG A 12 -10.89 -28.07 13.69
CA ARG A 12 -10.08 -28.58 14.80
C ARG A 12 -9.84 -27.53 15.86
N LEU A 13 -9.63 -26.28 15.45
CA LEU A 13 -9.53 -25.15 16.40
C LEU A 13 -10.82 -25.04 17.21
N SER A 14 -11.98 -25.03 16.56
CA SER A 14 -13.29 -24.93 17.22
C SER A 14 -13.65 -26.16 18.05
N SER A 15 -13.21 -27.36 17.64
CA SER A 15 -13.41 -28.58 18.45
C SER A 15 -12.54 -28.58 19.72
N ARG A 16 -11.39 -27.91 19.68
CA ARG A 16 -10.42 -27.88 20.79
C ARG A 16 -10.66 -26.71 21.74
N TYR A 17 -10.97 -25.55 21.19
CA TYR A 17 -11.28 -24.33 21.91
C TYR A 17 -12.73 -23.96 21.60
N ASP A 18 -13.59 -24.13 22.60
CA ASP A 18 -14.92 -23.54 22.54
C ASP A 18 -14.82 -22.01 22.50
N ASP A 19 -15.88 -21.32 22.09
CA ASP A 19 -15.89 -19.85 21.94
C ASP A 19 -15.49 -19.12 23.25
N GLU A 20 -15.73 -19.72 24.42
CA GLU A 20 -15.29 -19.17 25.72
C GLU A 20 -13.78 -19.28 25.96
N ALA A 21 -13.15 -20.34 25.43
CA ALA A 21 -11.72 -20.64 25.58
C ALA A 21 -10.86 -19.85 24.58
N LEU A 22 -11.48 -19.24 23.57
CA LEU A 22 -10.78 -18.37 22.63
C LEU A 22 -10.18 -17.13 23.32
N PRO A 23 -8.95 -16.72 22.92
CA PRO A 23 -8.28 -15.56 23.49
C PRO A 23 -8.94 -14.26 23.06
N GLY A 24 -8.73 -13.19 23.83
CA GLY A 24 -9.07 -11.84 23.37
C GLY A 24 -8.23 -11.45 22.15
N VAL A 25 -8.80 -10.64 21.26
CA VAL A 25 -8.11 -10.05 20.11
C VAL A 25 -8.43 -8.56 20.04
N ASP A 26 -7.40 -7.74 20.08
CA ASP A 26 -7.50 -6.30 19.86
C ASP A 26 -7.18 -5.98 18.39
N ILE A 27 -8.02 -5.19 17.74
CA ILE A 27 -7.82 -4.74 16.37
C ILE A 27 -7.51 -3.25 16.38
N PHE A 28 -6.35 -2.89 15.83
CA PHE A 28 -5.90 -1.51 15.75
C PHE A 28 -6.07 -0.98 14.33
N VAL A 29 -6.76 0.16 14.24
CA VAL A 29 -6.92 0.93 13.00
C VAL A 29 -6.33 2.31 13.24
N CYS A 30 -5.45 2.76 12.34
CA CYS A 30 -4.89 4.12 12.42
C CYS A 30 -5.38 4.95 11.23
N THR A 31 -5.86 6.17 11.52
CA THR A 31 -6.18 7.20 10.53
C THR A 31 -5.39 8.47 10.83
N ALA A 32 -5.09 9.25 9.79
CA ALA A 32 -4.19 10.40 9.86
C ALA A 32 -4.89 11.76 9.78
N ASP A 33 -5.80 11.94 8.83
CA ASP A 33 -6.54 13.20 8.62
C ASP A 33 -7.78 12.92 7.76
N PRO A 34 -8.97 13.44 8.13
CA PRO A 34 -10.23 13.16 7.44
C PRO A 34 -10.27 13.67 5.98
N ARG A 35 -9.36 14.55 5.55
CA ARG A 35 -9.28 15.00 4.15
C ARG A 35 -8.46 14.06 3.27
N LEU A 36 -7.46 13.40 3.85
CA LEU A 36 -6.62 12.43 3.14
C LEU A 36 -7.23 11.02 3.21
N GLU A 37 -7.90 10.73 4.31
CA GLU A 37 -8.54 9.47 4.65
C GLU A 37 -9.99 9.74 5.08
N PRO A 38 -10.91 9.88 4.10
CA PRO A 38 -12.31 10.20 4.35
C PRO A 38 -12.98 9.35 5.43
N PRO A 39 -13.68 9.95 6.42
CA PRO A 39 -14.27 9.21 7.53
C PRO A 39 -15.23 8.09 7.10
N ALA A 40 -15.97 8.26 6.01
CA ALA A 40 -16.88 7.23 5.47
C ALA A 40 -16.16 5.94 5.02
N MET A 41 -14.94 6.05 4.50
CA MET A 41 -14.10 4.88 4.17
C MET A 41 -13.60 4.23 5.46
N VAL A 42 -13.07 5.04 6.39
CA VAL A 42 -12.51 4.56 7.67
C VAL A 42 -13.55 3.77 8.45
N ILE A 43 -14.79 4.25 8.53
CA ILE A 43 -15.85 3.55 9.26
C ILE A 43 -16.36 2.29 8.57
N SER A 44 -16.27 2.21 7.24
CA SER A 44 -16.59 0.98 6.51
C SER A 44 -15.57 -0.11 6.83
N THR A 45 -14.30 0.26 6.99
CA THR A 45 -13.23 -0.61 7.53
C THR A 45 -13.54 -1.02 8.96
N VAL A 46 -13.86 -0.08 9.87
CA VAL A 46 -14.19 -0.40 11.27
C VAL A 46 -15.38 -1.37 11.36
N LEU A 47 -16.47 -1.13 10.63
CA LEU A 47 -17.64 -1.99 10.58
C LEU A 47 -17.31 -3.39 10.07
N SER A 48 -16.41 -3.50 9.08
CA SER A 48 -15.91 -4.78 8.59
C SER A 48 -15.17 -5.57 9.67
N LEU A 49 -14.32 -4.89 10.44
CA LEU A 49 -13.51 -5.49 11.50
C LEU A 49 -14.33 -5.85 12.74
N MET A 50 -15.41 -5.12 13.02
CA MET A 50 -16.36 -5.49 14.07
C MET A 50 -17.21 -6.73 13.70
N ALA A 51 -17.30 -7.07 12.42
CA ALA A 51 -18.14 -8.16 11.90
C ALA A 51 -17.34 -9.46 11.60
N TYR A 52 -16.19 -9.66 12.25
CA TYR A 52 -15.50 -10.94 12.21
C TYR A 52 -16.34 -12.07 12.83
N ASP A 53 -16.13 -13.29 12.36
CA ASP A 53 -16.77 -14.49 12.91
C ASP A 53 -16.02 -14.94 14.17
N TYR A 54 -16.16 -14.12 15.22
CA TYR A 54 -15.47 -14.25 16.49
C TYR A 54 -16.39 -13.82 17.64
N PRO A 55 -16.23 -14.38 18.86
CA PRO A 55 -17.05 -13.98 20.00
C PRO A 55 -16.95 -12.46 20.26
N PRO A 56 -18.07 -11.70 20.22
CA PRO A 56 -18.05 -10.24 20.32
C PRO A 56 -17.35 -9.72 21.58
N GLN A 57 -17.50 -10.41 22.71
CA GLN A 57 -16.92 -10.03 24.00
C GLN A 57 -15.39 -10.22 24.05
N LYS A 58 -14.84 -11.01 23.12
CA LYS A 58 -13.40 -11.27 22.98
C LYS A 58 -12.78 -10.37 21.92
N LEU A 59 -13.57 -9.55 21.23
CA LEU A 59 -13.14 -8.70 20.15
C LEU A 59 -13.23 -7.24 20.57
N SER A 60 -12.13 -6.50 20.42
CA SER A 60 -12.10 -5.06 20.68
C SER A 60 -11.47 -4.32 19.51
N VAL A 61 -12.13 -3.28 19.02
CA VAL A 61 -11.66 -2.47 17.88
C VAL A 61 -11.30 -1.08 18.37
N TYR A 62 -10.09 -0.63 18.04
CA TYR A 62 -9.55 0.65 18.41
C TYR A 62 -9.24 1.47 17.17
N LEU A 63 -9.87 2.64 17.04
CA LEU A 63 -9.54 3.63 16.03
C LEU A 63 -8.65 4.72 16.65
N SER A 64 -7.39 4.78 16.21
CA SER A 64 -6.51 5.90 16.53
C SER A 64 -6.55 6.95 15.43
N ASP A 65 -6.91 8.18 15.80
CA ASP A 65 -6.90 9.35 14.92
C ASP A 65 -5.70 10.25 15.27
N ASP A 66 -4.70 10.29 14.38
CA ASP A 66 -3.54 11.18 14.54
C ASP A 66 -3.91 12.65 14.26
N GLY A 67 -5.02 12.92 13.57
CA GLY A 67 -5.54 14.26 13.33
C GLY A 67 -6.38 14.82 14.48
N GLY A 68 -6.86 13.95 15.37
CA GLY A 68 -7.72 14.32 16.50
C GLY A 68 -9.02 15.02 16.06
N SER A 69 -9.63 14.60 14.96
CA SER A 69 -10.75 15.32 14.34
C SER A 69 -12.10 14.89 14.92
N SER A 70 -12.93 15.88 15.26
CA SER A 70 -14.33 15.65 15.65
C SER A 70 -15.15 15.02 14.54
N LEU A 71 -14.77 15.19 13.26
CA LEU A 71 -15.43 14.56 12.11
C LEU A 71 -15.19 13.05 12.09
N THR A 72 -13.97 12.60 12.40
CA THR A 72 -13.64 11.17 12.53
C THR A 72 -14.42 10.55 13.68
N PHE A 73 -14.46 11.24 14.83
CA PHE A 73 -15.21 10.79 15.99
C PHE A 73 -16.72 10.73 15.73
N TYR A 74 -17.28 11.74 15.07
CA TYR A 74 -18.69 11.74 14.63
C TYR A 74 -18.98 10.55 13.71
N ALA A 75 -18.13 10.28 12.73
CA ALA A 75 -18.31 9.14 11.85
C ALA A 75 -18.29 7.82 12.63
N LEU A 76 -17.39 7.68 13.62
CA LEU A 76 -17.34 6.50 14.47
C LEU A 76 -18.59 6.35 15.34
N LEU A 77 -19.18 7.46 15.81
CA LEU A 77 -20.46 7.47 16.52
C LEU A 77 -21.63 7.02 15.63
N GLU A 78 -21.67 7.48 14.38
CA GLU A 78 -22.65 7.00 13.41
C GLU A 78 -22.46 5.51 13.10
N ALA A 79 -21.20 5.06 12.99
CA ALA A 79 -20.86 3.66 12.79
C ALA A 79 -21.27 2.79 13.98
N SER A 80 -21.10 3.25 15.22
CA SER A 80 -21.50 2.50 16.42
C SER A 80 -23.02 2.29 16.47
N ARG A 81 -23.81 3.28 16.04
CA ARG A 81 -25.27 3.18 15.88
C ARG A 81 -25.63 2.15 14.81
N PHE A 82 -25.00 2.22 13.63
CA PHE A 82 -25.26 1.32 12.52
C PHE A 82 -24.77 -0.12 12.76
N ALA A 83 -23.72 -0.31 13.55
CA ALA A 83 -23.19 -1.63 13.91
C ALA A 83 -24.27 -2.53 14.54
N ARG A 84 -25.23 -1.95 15.28
CA ARG A 84 -26.37 -2.65 15.87
C ARG A 84 -27.29 -3.31 14.84
N LEU A 85 -27.28 -2.83 13.60
CA LEU A 85 -28.03 -3.38 12.48
C LEU A 85 -27.13 -4.26 11.60
N TRP A 86 -25.90 -3.81 11.36
CA TRP A 86 -24.97 -4.46 10.43
C TRP A 86 -24.43 -5.81 10.90
N LEU A 87 -24.01 -5.90 12.17
CA LEU A 87 -23.43 -7.13 12.73
C LEU A 87 -24.41 -8.32 12.72
N PRO A 88 -25.66 -8.19 13.18
CA PRO A 88 -26.62 -9.29 13.09
C PRO A 88 -26.93 -9.68 11.64
N PHE A 89 -27.12 -8.70 10.75
CA PHE A 89 -27.30 -8.94 9.31
C PHE A 89 -26.14 -9.75 8.71
N CYS A 90 -24.90 -9.36 9.05
CA CYS A 90 -23.69 -10.07 8.67
C CYS A 90 -23.70 -11.54 9.10
N ARG A 91 -24.03 -11.80 10.37
CA ARG A 91 -24.06 -13.18 10.90
C ARG A 91 -25.16 -14.01 10.27
N LYS A 92 -26.37 -13.45 10.16
CA LYS A 92 -27.56 -14.13 9.64
C LYS A 92 -27.40 -14.54 8.18
N LEU A 93 -26.92 -13.63 7.33
CA LEU A 93 -26.78 -13.89 5.88
C LEU A 93 -25.38 -14.34 5.47
N LYS A 94 -24.45 -14.53 6.43
CA LYS A 94 -23.06 -14.90 6.17
C LYS A 94 -22.41 -14.00 5.09
N VAL A 95 -22.65 -12.70 5.22
CA VAL A 95 -22.20 -11.66 4.28
C VAL A 95 -20.69 -11.74 4.06
N GLU A 96 -20.23 -11.72 2.81
CA GLU A 96 -18.82 -11.52 2.45
C GLU A 96 -18.73 -10.64 1.19
N PRO A 97 -17.81 -9.65 1.12
CA PRO A 97 -16.92 -9.19 2.19
C PRO A 97 -17.67 -8.48 3.32
N ARG A 98 -17.06 -8.35 4.51
CA ARG A 98 -17.69 -7.74 5.70
C ARG A 98 -17.79 -6.21 5.67
N SER A 99 -17.12 -5.56 4.71
CA SER A 99 -17.25 -4.12 4.51
C SER A 99 -18.58 -3.79 3.83
N PRO A 100 -19.44 -2.94 4.43
CA PRO A 100 -20.71 -2.58 3.80
C PRO A 100 -20.51 -1.86 2.47
N GLU A 101 -19.49 -1.00 2.34
CA GLU A 101 -19.15 -0.33 1.07
C GLU A 101 -18.86 -1.37 -0.02
N ALA A 102 -17.97 -2.32 0.25
CA ALA A 102 -17.57 -3.33 -0.72
C ALA A 102 -18.70 -4.31 -1.02
N TYR A 103 -19.48 -4.71 0.00
CA TYR A 103 -20.58 -5.64 -0.17
C TYR A 103 -21.69 -5.07 -1.07
N PHE A 104 -22.16 -3.85 -0.80
CA PHE A 104 -23.26 -3.26 -1.56
C PHE A 104 -22.85 -2.75 -2.96
N GLN A 105 -21.55 -2.59 -3.22
CA GLN A 105 -21.04 -2.31 -4.57
C GLN A 105 -21.07 -3.54 -5.49
N VAL A 106 -20.81 -4.73 -4.95
CA VAL A 106 -20.61 -5.96 -5.75
C VAL A 106 -21.85 -6.86 -5.72
N THR A 107 -22.59 -6.87 -4.61
CA THR A 107 -23.68 -7.83 -4.40
C THR A 107 -25.02 -7.27 -4.90
N PRO A 108 -25.69 -7.94 -5.84
CA PRO A 108 -27.03 -7.54 -6.26
C PRO A 108 -28.07 -7.82 -5.17
N GLU A 109 -29.24 -7.19 -5.31
CA GLU A 109 -30.37 -7.45 -4.43
C GLU A 109 -30.81 -8.94 -4.52
N PRO A 110 -31.09 -9.61 -3.39
CA PRO A 110 -31.62 -10.96 -3.38
C PRO A 110 -32.99 -11.05 -4.07
N VAL A 111 -33.18 -12.01 -4.96
CA VAL A 111 -34.44 -12.17 -5.73
C VAL A 111 -35.32 -13.31 -5.18
N ASP A 112 -34.72 -14.27 -4.48
CA ASP A 112 -35.38 -15.55 -4.16
C ASP A 112 -36.29 -15.50 -2.92
N ASP A 113 -36.05 -14.55 -2.00
CA ASP A 113 -36.81 -14.42 -0.75
C ASP A 113 -37.20 -12.95 -0.49
N PRO A 114 -38.51 -12.60 -0.55
CA PRO A 114 -38.99 -11.24 -0.33
C PRO A 114 -38.68 -10.67 1.05
N ALA A 115 -38.61 -11.50 2.10
CA ALA A 115 -38.31 -11.04 3.45
C ALA A 115 -36.82 -10.67 3.57
N ILE A 116 -35.95 -11.49 2.99
CA ILE A 116 -34.51 -11.21 2.91
C ILE A 116 -34.24 -10.00 2.02
N ALA A 117 -34.94 -9.86 0.89
CA ALA A 117 -34.83 -8.69 0.01
C ALA A 117 -35.22 -7.40 0.74
N ASN A 118 -36.33 -7.41 1.48
CA ASN A 118 -36.77 -6.25 2.25
C ASN A 118 -35.79 -5.90 3.39
N GLU A 119 -35.23 -6.91 4.08
CA GLU A 119 -34.19 -6.69 5.09
C GLU A 119 -32.92 -6.11 4.45
N TRP A 120 -32.46 -6.68 3.33
CA TRP A 120 -31.32 -6.21 2.57
C TRP A 120 -31.48 -4.75 2.12
N LEU A 121 -32.62 -4.39 1.55
CA LEU A 121 -32.95 -3.01 1.14
C LEU A 121 -32.96 -2.05 2.34
N THR A 122 -33.51 -2.50 3.47
CA THR A 122 -33.56 -1.70 4.70
C THR A 122 -32.17 -1.40 5.22
N ILE A 123 -31.29 -2.41 5.26
CA ILE A 123 -29.91 -2.26 5.73
C ILE A 123 -29.09 -1.43 4.74
N LYS A 124 -29.24 -1.66 3.44
CA LYS A 124 -28.58 -0.86 2.40
C LYS A 124 -28.96 0.61 2.52
N LYS A 125 -30.25 0.91 2.63
CA LYS A 125 -30.73 2.28 2.83
C LYS A 125 -30.16 2.90 4.10
N SER A 126 -30.17 2.16 5.21
CA SER A 126 -29.61 2.64 6.49
C SER A 126 -28.11 2.95 6.38
N TYR A 127 -27.37 2.13 5.62
CA TYR A 127 -25.96 2.37 5.32
C TYR A 127 -25.75 3.62 4.45
N GLU A 128 -26.51 3.76 3.37
CA GLU A 128 -26.45 4.92 2.48
C GLU A 128 -26.81 6.22 3.21
N ASP A 129 -27.83 6.19 4.07
CA ASP A 129 -28.24 7.31 4.91
C ASP A 129 -27.12 7.71 5.88
N MET A 130 -26.49 6.73 6.55
CA MET A 130 -25.35 6.96 7.44
C MET A 130 -24.16 7.56 6.68
N LYS A 131 -23.78 6.96 5.56
CA LYS A 131 -22.70 7.45 4.70
C LYS A 131 -22.96 8.88 4.24
N SER A 132 -24.17 9.18 3.79
CA SER A 132 -24.58 10.52 3.38
C SER A 132 -24.47 11.53 4.52
N ARG A 133 -24.93 11.21 5.74
CA ARG A 133 -24.77 12.09 6.91
C ARG A 133 -23.30 12.40 7.19
N ILE A 134 -22.44 11.39 7.19
CA ILE A 134 -21.00 11.53 7.40
C ILE A 134 -20.38 12.42 6.31
N GLU A 135 -20.70 12.19 5.04
CA GLU A 135 -20.16 12.97 3.94
C GLU A 135 -20.61 14.43 3.97
N ILE A 136 -21.88 14.69 4.31
CA ILE A 136 -22.40 16.05 4.46
C ILE A 136 -21.63 16.80 5.55
N ILE A 137 -21.51 16.21 6.75
CA ILE A 137 -20.80 16.84 7.87
C ILE A 137 -19.31 17.00 7.57
N THR A 138 -18.69 16.02 6.90
CA THR A 138 -17.29 16.11 6.47
C THR A 138 -17.08 17.26 5.46
N ARG A 139 -18.05 17.50 4.55
CA ARG A 139 -18.00 18.61 3.60
C ARG A 139 -18.24 19.97 4.26
N LEU A 140 -19.09 20.03 5.29
CA LEU A 140 -19.28 21.22 6.11
C LEU A 140 -18.03 21.56 6.93
N GLY A 141 -17.26 20.54 7.33
CA GLY A 141 -15.99 20.69 8.04
C GLY A 141 -16.14 20.86 9.55
N GLU A 142 -17.36 20.88 10.07
CA GLU A 142 -17.67 21.05 11.49
C GLU A 142 -18.90 20.21 11.87
N VAL A 143 -18.92 19.69 13.10
CA VAL A 143 -20.05 18.94 13.65
C VAL A 143 -21.08 19.94 14.22
N PRO A 144 -22.35 19.92 13.75
CA PRO A 144 -23.40 20.80 14.27
C PRO A 144 -23.60 20.71 15.80
N THR A 145 -23.93 21.83 16.43
CA THR A 145 -24.06 21.95 17.91
C THR A 145 -25.19 21.11 18.52
N ASP A 146 -26.21 20.77 17.75
CA ASP A 146 -27.28 19.84 18.14
C ASP A 146 -26.72 18.42 18.32
N ILE A 147 -25.94 17.94 17.35
CA ILE A 147 -25.26 16.64 17.42
C ILE A 147 -24.21 16.63 18.54
N HIS A 148 -23.50 17.75 18.73
CA HIS A 148 -22.52 17.91 19.81
C HIS A 148 -23.14 17.62 21.19
N LYS A 149 -24.40 18.03 21.40
CA LYS A 149 -25.14 17.81 22.66
C LYS A 149 -25.68 16.39 22.81
N GLU A 150 -25.76 15.61 21.74
CA GLU A 150 -26.23 14.22 21.80
C GLU A 150 -25.23 13.29 22.50
N HIS A 151 -23.94 13.63 22.50
CA HIS A 151 -22.90 12.79 23.07
C HIS A 151 -21.84 13.59 23.81
N LYS A 152 -21.79 13.46 25.15
CA LYS A 152 -20.86 14.20 26.03
C LYS A 152 -19.38 14.08 25.64
N GLY A 153 -19.00 13.01 24.95
CA GLY A 153 -17.64 12.85 24.44
C GLY A 153 -17.18 13.96 23.47
N PHE A 154 -18.10 14.72 22.86
CA PHE A 154 -17.74 15.88 22.05
C PHE A 154 -17.19 17.06 22.86
N ASP A 155 -17.51 17.16 24.16
CA ASP A 155 -17.02 18.23 25.06
C ASP A 155 -15.47 18.26 25.13
N GLU A 156 -14.80 17.17 24.76
CA GLU A 156 -13.35 17.10 24.63
C GLU A 156 -12.78 18.05 23.56
N TRP A 157 -13.56 18.34 22.51
CA TRP A 157 -13.15 19.24 21.43
C TRP A 157 -13.28 20.72 21.79
N ASP A 158 -14.00 21.07 22.86
CA ASP A 158 -14.04 22.44 23.38
C ASP A 158 -12.66 22.89 23.92
N LEU A 159 -11.81 21.93 24.29
CA LEU A 159 -10.44 22.16 24.78
C LEU A 159 -9.38 22.06 23.67
N VAL A 160 -9.75 21.62 22.47
CA VAL A 160 -8.82 21.40 21.36
C VAL A 160 -8.46 22.74 20.71
N SER A 161 -7.19 23.12 20.79
CA SER A 161 -6.69 24.33 20.14
C SER A 161 -6.39 24.11 18.66
N SER A 162 -5.72 23.00 18.33
CA SER A 162 -5.43 22.59 16.95
C SER A 162 -5.09 21.11 16.85
N ARG A 163 -5.00 20.57 15.63
CA ARG A 163 -4.51 19.20 15.37
C ARG A 163 -3.07 18.91 15.82
N HIS A 164 -2.31 19.95 16.19
CA HIS A 164 -0.93 19.83 16.71
C HIS A 164 -0.83 20.22 18.19
N ASP A 165 -1.94 20.69 18.80
CA ASP A 165 -2.00 21.11 20.19
C ASP A 165 -3.37 20.76 20.79
N HIS A 166 -3.42 19.58 21.41
CA HIS A 166 -4.60 19.06 22.09
C HIS A 166 -4.21 18.01 23.12
N GLN A 167 -5.06 17.86 24.14
CA GLN A 167 -4.96 16.81 25.14
C GLN A 167 -5.22 15.42 24.54
N THR A 168 -4.95 14.37 25.32
CA THR A 168 -5.35 13.01 24.94
C THR A 168 -6.88 12.88 25.04
N ILE A 169 -7.51 12.35 24.00
CA ILE A 169 -8.95 12.10 23.94
C ILE A 169 -9.14 10.59 23.83
N VAL A 170 -9.81 9.97 24.80
CA VAL A 170 -10.18 8.55 24.78
C VAL A 170 -11.68 8.44 24.99
N GLN A 171 -12.39 7.80 24.06
CA GLN A 171 -13.83 7.60 24.16
C GLN A 171 -14.16 6.13 23.88
N VAL A 172 -14.88 5.48 24.79
CA VAL A 172 -15.41 4.12 24.60
C VAL A 172 -16.85 4.26 24.12
N LEU A 173 -17.09 4.05 22.82
CA LEU A 173 -18.43 4.21 22.22
C LEU A 173 -19.30 2.99 22.45
N ILE A 174 -18.67 1.81 22.49
CA ILE A 174 -19.31 0.55 22.84
C ILE A 174 -18.38 -0.12 23.83
N ASP A 175 -18.86 -0.40 25.05
CA ASP A 175 -18.15 -1.26 25.99
C ASP A 175 -18.73 -2.67 25.88
N GLY A 176 -18.02 -3.59 25.22
CA GLY A 176 -18.51 -4.96 25.02
C GLY A 176 -18.64 -5.78 26.31
N ARG A 177 -18.20 -5.22 27.46
CA ARG A 177 -18.39 -5.78 28.79
C ARG A 177 -19.68 -5.31 29.45
N ASP A 178 -20.30 -4.23 28.95
CA ASP A 178 -21.59 -3.74 29.42
C ASP A 178 -22.71 -4.67 28.91
N PRO A 179 -23.53 -5.27 29.80
CA PRO A 179 -24.68 -6.08 29.39
C PRO A 179 -25.69 -5.35 28.50
N ASN A 180 -25.70 -4.01 28.50
CA ASN A 180 -26.59 -3.20 27.66
C ASN A 180 -26.02 -2.93 26.27
N ALA A 181 -24.75 -3.26 26.00
CA ALA A 181 -24.11 -3.10 24.71
C ALA A 181 -24.53 -4.22 23.75
N ILE A 182 -25.81 -4.22 23.38
CA ILE A 182 -26.45 -5.25 22.56
C ILE A 182 -26.98 -4.70 21.23
N ASP A 183 -26.97 -5.56 20.22
CA ASP A 183 -27.60 -5.31 18.93
C ASP A 183 -29.12 -5.50 18.96
N ILE A 184 -29.77 -5.35 17.80
CA ILE A 184 -31.23 -5.48 17.68
C ILE A 184 -31.76 -6.91 17.94
N GLU A 185 -30.90 -7.92 17.90
CA GLU A 185 -31.24 -9.32 18.21
C GLU A 185 -30.91 -9.68 19.67
N GLY A 186 -30.44 -8.72 20.47
CA GLY A 186 -30.05 -8.92 21.85
C GLY A 186 -28.69 -9.63 22.02
N LYS A 187 -27.86 -9.68 20.97
CA LYS A 187 -26.50 -10.23 21.06
C LYS A 187 -25.51 -9.12 21.42
N PRO A 188 -24.46 -9.40 22.22
CA PRO A 188 -23.49 -8.39 22.59
C PRO A 188 -22.65 -7.88 21.41
N LEU A 189 -22.23 -6.63 21.49
CA LEU A 189 -21.40 -5.95 20.51
C LEU A 189 -19.92 -5.95 20.93
N PRO A 190 -18.98 -5.98 19.97
CA PRO A 190 -17.56 -5.78 20.25
C PRO A 190 -17.28 -4.41 20.86
N THR A 191 -16.25 -4.35 21.71
CA THR A 191 -15.79 -3.07 22.27
C THR A 191 -15.28 -2.16 21.15
N LEU A 192 -15.68 -0.88 21.17
CA LEU A 192 -15.27 0.12 20.19
C LEU A 192 -14.71 1.36 20.87
N VAL A 193 -13.43 1.64 20.62
CA VAL A 193 -12.68 2.72 21.28
C VAL A 193 -12.12 3.71 20.27
N TYR A 194 -12.32 4.98 20.52
CA TYR A 194 -11.64 6.09 19.86
C TYR A 194 -10.46 6.57 20.69
N LEU A 195 -9.32 6.83 20.02
CA LEU A 195 -8.12 7.40 20.64
C LEU A 195 -7.52 8.49 19.76
N ALA A 196 -7.45 9.72 20.29
CA ALA A 196 -6.51 10.74 19.81
C ALA A 196 -5.46 10.96 20.90
N ARG A 197 -4.19 10.69 20.58
CA ARG A 197 -3.08 10.88 21.51
C ARG A 197 -2.79 12.36 21.70
N GLU A 198 -2.34 12.76 22.89
CA GLU A 198 -1.88 14.13 23.13
C GLU A 198 -0.80 14.56 22.13
N LYS A 199 -0.94 15.79 21.65
CA LYS A 199 0.04 16.47 20.79
C LYS A 199 0.30 17.85 21.34
N ARG A 200 1.57 18.24 21.33
CA ARG A 200 2.05 19.56 21.76
C ARG A 200 3.08 20.05 20.76
N PRO A 201 3.07 21.34 20.37
CA PRO A 201 4.01 21.88 19.39
C PRO A 201 5.49 21.69 19.74
N GLN A 202 5.82 21.62 21.04
CA GLN A 202 7.20 21.47 21.50
C GLN A 202 7.71 20.02 21.46
N PHE A 203 6.83 19.04 21.20
CA PHE A 203 7.16 17.62 21.27
C PHE A 203 7.08 16.98 19.90
N HIS A 204 8.22 16.49 19.42
CA HIS A 204 8.26 15.69 18.20
C HIS A 204 7.43 14.41 18.39
N HIS A 205 6.61 14.08 17.39
CA HIS A 205 5.77 12.89 17.42
C HIS A 205 6.07 11.97 16.24
N HIS A 206 6.07 10.67 16.49
CA HIS A 206 6.14 9.66 15.43
C HIS A 206 4.72 9.33 15.00
N PHE A 207 4.38 9.44 13.71
CA PHE A 207 3.05 9.20 13.14
C PHE A 207 2.44 7.83 13.55
N LYS A 208 2.50 6.84 12.66
CA LYS A 208 1.90 5.52 12.89
C LYS A 208 2.57 4.77 14.03
N ALA A 209 3.90 4.87 14.17
CA ALA A 209 4.62 4.23 15.27
C ALA A 209 4.19 4.77 16.65
N GLY A 210 3.99 6.09 16.78
CA GLY A 210 3.52 6.69 18.03
C GLY A 210 2.07 6.34 18.33
N ALA A 211 1.21 6.30 17.29
CA ALA A 211 -0.18 5.87 17.40
C ALA A 211 -0.30 4.42 17.89
N LEU A 212 0.43 3.48 17.26
CA LEU A 212 0.42 2.07 17.66
C LEU A 212 0.94 1.87 19.09
N ASN A 213 2.02 2.56 19.47
CA ASN A 213 2.54 2.50 20.84
C ASN A 213 1.54 3.05 21.87
N ALA A 214 0.79 4.09 21.53
CA ALA A 214 -0.26 4.62 22.38
C ALA A 214 -1.44 3.63 22.50
N LEU A 215 -1.85 3.05 21.38
CA LEU A 215 -2.88 2.01 21.34
C LEU A 215 -2.52 0.81 22.21
N ILE A 216 -1.30 0.26 22.11
CA ILE A 216 -0.86 -0.84 22.98
C ILE A 216 -1.05 -0.50 24.47
N ARG A 217 -0.65 0.71 24.88
CA ARG A 217 -0.78 1.15 26.29
C ARG A 217 -2.25 1.28 26.70
N VAL A 218 -3.09 1.86 25.86
CA VAL A 218 -4.53 2.03 26.14
C VAL A 218 -5.23 0.67 26.17
N SER A 219 -4.96 -0.20 25.20
CA SER A 219 -5.50 -1.56 25.11
C SER A 219 -5.20 -2.38 26.35
N SER A 220 -3.96 -2.30 26.87
CA SER A 220 -3.55 -3.00 28.10
C SER A 220 -4.38 -2.64 29.34
N LYS A 221 -5.09 -1.49 29.32
CA LYS A 221 -5.96 -1.04 30.40
C LYS A 221 -7.44 -1.32 30.16
N ILE A 222 -7.85 -1.48 28.90
CA ILE A 222 -9.25 -1.66 28.53
C ILE A 222 -9.59 -3.15 28.38
N SER A 223 -8.92 -3.84 27.45
CA SER A 223 -9.21 -5.25 27.11
C SER A 223 -8.07 -6.19 27.50
N ASN A 224 -6.82 -5.72 27.46
CA ASN A 224 -5.60 -6.49 27.71
C ASN A 224 -5.54 -7.81 26.90
N ALA A 225 -5.86 -7.75 25.60
CA ALA A 225 -5.83 -8.93 24.75
C ALA A 225 -4.39 -9.43 24.50
N PRO A 226 -4.16 -10.75 24.44
CA PRO A 226 -2.84 -11.33 24.12
C PRO A 226 -2.46 -11.17 22.64
N PHE A 227 -3.43 -10.98 21.74
CA PHE A 227 -3.19 -10.83 20.31
C PHE A 227 -3.68 -9.47 19.81
N VAL A 228 -2.84 -8.85 18.96
CA VAL A 228 -3.14 -7.56 18.33
C VAL A 228 -3.10 -7.72 16.81
N LEU A 229 -4.20 -7.38 16.15
CA LEU A 229 -4.30 -7.31 14.69
C LEU A 229 -4.24 -5.85 14.24
N ASN A 230 -3.16 -5.45 13.59
CA ASN A 230 -3.04 -4.11 13.04
C ASN A 230 -3.57 -4.06 11.59
N VAL A 231 -4.45 -3.11 11.30
CA VAL A 231 -5.12 -2.94 10.01
C VAL A 231 -5.06 -1.48 9.57
N ASP A 232 -4.83 -1.23 8.30
CA ASP A 232 -4.85 0.12 7.73
C ASP A 232 -6.29 0.58 7.50
N CYS A 233 -6.55 1.89 7.57
CA CYS A 233 -7.90 2.44 7.47
C CYS A 233 -8.57 2.25 6.09
N ASP A 234 -7.78 1.92 5.06
CA ASP A 234 -8.19 1.62 3.68
C ASP A 234 -8.30 0.10 3.39
N MET A 235 -8.16 -0.74 4.41
CA MET A 235 -8.25 -2.20 4.31
C MET A 235 -9.50 -2.72 4.99
N TYR A 236 -10.11 -3.78 4.45
CA TYR A 236 -11.24 -4.44 5.09
C TYR A 236 -11.10 -5.96 5.03
N SER A 237 -11.88 -6.66 5.86
CA SER A 237 -11.92 -8.11 5.88
C SER A 237 -12.71 -8.64 4.69
N ASN A 238 -12.04 -9.41 3.83
CA ASN A 238 -12.66 -10.18 2.75
C ASN A 238 -13.13 -11.57 3.19
N ASN A 239 -12.75 -12.00 4.40
CA ASN A 239 -13.09 -13.28 4.98
C ASN A 239 -13.18 -13.13 6.51
N SER A 240 -14.39 -13.26 7.04
CA SER A 240 -14.67 -13.21 8.48
C SER A 240 -13.96 -14.25 9.34
N ASN A 241 -13.36 -15.28 8.74
CA ASN A 241 -12.61 -16.30 9.47
C ASN A 241 -11.12 -15.96 9.66
N THR A 242 -10.64 -14.82 9.17
CA THR A 242 -9.21 -14.46 9.20
C THR A 242 -8.58 -14.57 10.58
N ILE A 243 -9.30 -14.17 11.64
CA ILE A 243 -8.81 -14.29 13.02
C ILE A 243 -8.65 -15.77 13.41
N ARG A 244 -9.66 -16.62 13.14
CA ARG A 244 -9.59 -18.06 13.41
C ARG A 244 -8.47 -18.73 12.60
N ASP A 245 -8.28 -18.33 11.35
CA ASP A 245 -7.20 -18.81 10.49
C ASP A 245 -5.82 -18.43 11.06
N ALA A 246 -5.63 -17.20 11.56
CA ALA A 246 -4.40 -16.79 12.22
C ALA A 246 -4.16 -17.56 13.54
N LEU A 247 -5.20 -17.74 14.34
CA LEU A 247 -5.11 -18.49 15.60
C LEU A 247 -4.78 -19.97 15.41
N CYS A 248 -5.12 -20.58 14.27
CA CYS A 248 -4.68 -21.94 13.95
C CYS A 248 -3.15 -22.08 13.97
N PHE A 249 -2.42 -21.02 13.63
CA PHE A 249 -0.95 -21.02 13.69
C PHE A 249 -0.43 -20.57 15.06
N LEU A 250 -1.02 -19.54 15.64
CA LEU A 250 -0.53 -18.94 16.89
C LEU A 250 -0.83 -19.77 18.13
N LEU A 251 -1.88 -20.59 18.10
CA LEU A 251 -2.26 -21.51 19.17
C LEU A 251 -1.77 -22.95 18.92
N ASP A 252 -0.93 -23.16 17.90
CA ASP A 252 -0.25 -24.44 17.70
C ASP A 252 0.72 -24.67 18.88
N GLU A 253 0.53 -25.75 19.62
CA GLU A 253 1.34 -26.04 20.81
C GLU A 253 2.81 -26.38 20.46
N GLU A 254 3.04 -26.97 19.29
CA GLU A 254 4.37 -27.38 18.85
C GLU A 254 5.14 -26.21 18.25
N ASN A 255 4.49 -25.37 17.43
CA ASN A 255 5.19 -24.36 16.62
C ASN A 255 4.73 -22.92 16.89
N GLY A 256 3.61 -22.69 17.56
CA GLY A 256 3.01 -21.36 17.71
C GLY A 256 3.87 -20.37 18.47
N HIS A 257 4.70 -20.85 19.41
CA HIS A 257 5.62 -20.04 20.19
C HIS A 257 6.81 -19.48 19.39
N ASP A 258 7.09 -20.05 18.21
CA ASP A 258 8.17 -19.62 17.32
C ASP A 258 7.70 -18.64 16.22
N ILE A 259 6.41 -18.27 16.21
CA ILE A 259 5.81 -17.43 15.17
C ILE A 259 5.78 -15.95 15.60
N ALA A 260 6.48 -15.10 14.85
CA ALA A 260 6.46 -13.64 15.00
C ALA A 260 6.43 -12.93 13.63
N TYR A 261 6.14 -11.62 13.61
CA TYR A 261 6.16 -10.77 12.41
C TYR A 261 7.01 -9.50 12.63
N GLU A 262 7.74 -9.03 11.60
CA GLU A 262 8.63 -7.86 11.67
C GLU A 262 8.62 -7.03 10.35
N GLY A 263 8.82 -5.70 10.44
CA GLY A 263 8.90 -4.76 9.30
C GLY A 263 10.27 -4.08 9.15
N GLN A 264 10.65 -3.67 7.92
CA GLN A 264 12.04 -3.36 7.55
C GLN A 264 12.27 -2.08 6.72
N LEU A 265 13.37 -1.35 7.05
CA LEU A 265 14.38 -0.73 6.15
C LEU A 265 15.41 0.10 6.96
N GLN A 266 14.99 0.76 8.05
CA GLN A 266 15.84 1.66 8.86
C GLN A 266 16.89 0.92 9.74
N ILE A 267 16.93 -0.40 9.63
CA ILE A 267 17.69 -1.31 10.47
C ILE A 267 19.13 -1.50 9.95
N PHE A 268 19.35 -1.43 8.63
CA PHE A 268 20.65 -1.79 8.02
C PHE A 268 21.83 -0.88 8.41
N LEU A 269 21.60 0.43 8.50
CA LEU A 269 22.63 1.42 8.86
C LEU A 269 22.48 1.92 10.31
N SER A 270 21.56 1.34 11.08
CA SER A 270 21.45 1.60 12.51
C SER A 270 22.17 0.52 13.31
N LYS A 271 22.22 0.71 14.64
CA LYS A 271 22.76 -0.27 15.57
C LYS A 271 22.06 -1.64 15.49
N HIS A 272 20.91 -1.74 14.81
CA HIS A 272 20.10 -2.95 14.71
C HIS A 272 20.39 -3.81 13.47
N CYS A 273 21.46 -3.52 12.70
CA CYS A 273 21.78 -4.25 11.48
C CYS A 273 21.81 -5.79 11.67
N THR A 274 20.90 -6.49 10.98
CA THR A 274 20.69 -7.95 11.09
C THR A 274 21.94 -8.77 10.74
N LEU A 275 22.84 -8.23 9.90
CA LEU A 275 24.11 -8.88 9.53
C LEU A 275 25.18 -8.85 10.63
N LEU A 276 25.13 -7.83 11.50
CA LEU A 276 26.18 -7.54 12.48
C LEU A 276 25.77 -7.93 13.90
N ASN A 277 24.49 -7.74 14.28
CA ASN A 277 24.06 -7.87 15.68
C ASN A 277 23.38 -9.20 16.03
N ASP A 278 22.74 -9.90 15.09
CA ASP A 278 21.88 -11.08 15.39
C ASP A 278 22.42 -12.42 14.87
N ARG A 279 23.75 -12.54 14.75
CA ARG A 279 24.40 -13.75 14.22
C ARG A 279 24.11 -15.05 14.99
N LYS A 280 23.68 -14.97 16.26
CA LYS A 280 23.52 -16.14 17.13
C LYS A 280 22.10 -16.74 17.12
N ASN A 281 21.07 -15.97 16.76
CA ASN A 281 19.67 -16.40 16.91
C ASN A 281 18.92 -16.54 15.58
N MET A 282 19.49 -16.11 14.45
CA MET A 282 18.82 -16.13 13.15
C MET A 282 19.56 -16.99 12.12
N PRO A 283 18.89 -17.91 11.39
CA PRO A 283 19.51 -18.70 10.33
C PRO A 283 20.08 -17.82 9.21
N LEU A 284 21.25 -18.18 8.66
CA LEU A 284 21.90 -17.42 7.58
C LEU A 284 21.00 -17.20 6.36
N LYS A 285 20.18 -18.19 6.00
CA LYS A 285 19.21 -18.07 4.89
C LYS A 285 18.22 -16.93 5.15
N LEU A 286 17.73 -16.78 6.38
CA LEU A 286 16.79 -15.73 6.76
C LEU A 286 17.48 -14.36 6.82
N GLN A 287 18.71 -14.31 7.32
CA GLN A 287 19.54 -13.09 7.29
C GLN A 287 19.73 -12.58 5.85
N LEU A 288 20.09 -13.45 4.91
CA LEU A 288 20.26 -13.10 3.49
C LEU A 288 18.94 -12.65 2.85
N SER A 289 17.82 -13.32 3.15
CA SER A 289 16.50 -12.90 2.67
C SER A 289 16.16 -11.48 3.12
N TYR A 290 16.43 -11.14 4.38
CA TYR A 290 16.24 -9.78 4.89
C TYR A 290 17.18 -8.75 4.27
N CYS A 291 18.43 -9.12 3.98
CA CYS A 291 19.38 -8.22 3.33
C CYS A 291 18.89 -7.72 1.96
N ILE A 292 18.13 -8.54 1.23
CA ILE A 292 17.59 -8.15 -0.07
C ILE A 292 16.68 -6.92 0.08
N TYR A 293 15.76 -6.93 1.04
CA TYR A 293 14.85 -5.81 1.32
C TYR A 293 15.59 -4.55 1.76
N MET A 294 16.69 -4.71 2.50
CA MET A 294 17.54 -3.60 2.94
C MET A 294 18.32 -2.93 1.80
N LEU A 295 18.70 -3.71 0.78
CA LEU A 295 19.49 -3.22 -0.37
C LEU A 295 18.63 -2.72 -1.53
N TRP A 296 17.31 -2.60 -1.34
CA TRP A 296 16.41 -2.06 -2.34
C TRP A 296 16.81 -0.66 -2.80
N ALA A 297 16.92 0.31 -1.87
CA ALA A 297 17.25 1.68 -2.24
C ALA A 297 18.63 1.81 -2.93
N PRO A 298 19.73 1.23 -2.39
CA PRO A 298 21.05 1.26 -3.05
C PRO A 298 21.08 0.60 -4.44
N SER A 299 20.19 -0.35 -4.73
CA SER A 299 20.11 -0.97 -6.07
C SER A 299 19.69 0.01 -7.18
N SER A 300 19.23 1.21 -6.83
CA SER A 300 18.96 2.30 -7.79
C SER A 300 20.20 2.74 -8.58
N ILE A 301 21.36 2.86 -7.92
CA ILE A 301 22.61 3.34 -8.52
C ILE A 301 23.07 2.46 -9.71
N PRO A 302 23.26 1.14 -9.56
CA PRO A 302 23.64 0.30 -10.70
C PRO A 302 22.54 0.26 -11.77
N THR A 303 21.26 0.41 -11.40
CA THR A 303 20.18 0.45 -12.39
C THR A 303 20.25 1.71 -13.25
N LEU A 304 20.48 2.87 -12.64
CA LEU A 304 20.67 4.12 -13.38
C LEU A 304 21.87 4.05 -14.33
N TYR A 305 22.95 3.38 -13.93
CA TYR A 305 24.07 3.10 -14.82
C TYR A 305 23.62 2.34 -16.08
N PHE A 306 22.88 1.24 -15.92
CA PHE A 306 22.38 0.46 -17.07
C PHE A 306 21.35 1.18 -17.94
N VAL A 307 20.60 2.14 -17.39
CA VAL A 307 19.59 2.89 -18.14
C VAL A 307 20.19 4.08 -18.90
N LEU A 308 21.33 4.64 -18.44
CA LEU A 308 21.93 5.85 -19.00
C LEU A 308 23.21 5.54 -19.81
N VAL A 309 24.14 4.79 -19.23
CA VAL A 309 25.50 4.66 -19.77
C VAL A 309 25.54 3.99 -21.14
N PRO A 310 24.78 2.90 -21.42
CA PRO A 310 24.72 2.33 -22.76
C PRO A 310 24.34 3.34 -23.84
N SER A 311 23.37 4.20 -23.54
CA SER A 311 22.84 5.22 -24.45
C SER A 311 23.81 6.38 -24.64
N PHE A 312 24.46 6.86 -23.56
CA PHE A 312 25.52 7.86 -23.65
C PHE A 312 26.72 7.36 -24.46
N CYS A 313 27.19 6.15 -24.18
CA CYS A 313 28.32 5.57 -24.91
C CYS A 313 27.98 5.35 -26.38
N LEU A 314 26.73 4.98 -26.69
CA LEU A 314 26.27 4.86 -28.07
C LEU A 314 26.32 6.20 -28.83
N LEU A 315 25.96 7.32 -28.18
CA LEU A 315 26.08 8.66 -28.78
C LEU A 315 27.53 9.10 -29.01
N LYS A 316 28.45 8.68 -28.13
CA LYS A 316 29.90 8.96 -28.23
C LYS A 316 30.66 7.95 -29.10
N ASP A 317 29.98 7.06 -29.80
CA ASP A 317 30.57 5.97 -30.62
C ASP A 317 31.45 4.99 -29.81
N ILE A 318 31.25 4.88 -28.50
CA ILE A 318 31.99 3.99 -27.60
C ILE A 318 31.25 2.64 -27.49
N SER A 319 31.92 1.57 -27.90
CA SER A 319 31.41 0.20 -27.72
C SER A 319 31.70 -0.30 -26.30
N LEU A 320 30.64 -0.63 -25.56
CA LEU A 320 30.73 -1.12 -24.17
C LEU A 320 30.78 -2.65 -24.06
N PHE A 321 30.31 -3.35 -25.09
CA PHE A 321 30.14 -4.79 -25.11
C PHE A 321 31.01 -5.40 -26.20
N PRO A 322 31.34 -6.70 -26.12
CA PRO A 322 31.99 -7.38 -27.23
C PRO A 322 31.10 -7.33 -28.48
N LYS A 323 31.73 -7.45 -29.66
CA LYS A 323 30.99 -7.58 -30.91
C LYS A 323 29.95 -8.69 -30.84
N ILE A 324 28.80 -8.51 -31.48
CA ILE A 324 27.72 -9.50 -31.39
C ILE A 324 28.10 -10.83 -32.05
N SER A 325 28.96 -10.80 -33.08
CA SER A 325 29.54 -11.99 -33.71
C SER A 325 30.60 -12.69 -32.87
N SER A 326 31.07 -12.05 -31.79
CA SER A 326 32.09 -12.62 -30.92
C SER A 326 31.51 -13.75 -30.06
N ILE A 327 32.29 -14.80 -29.86
CA ILE A 327 31.96 -15.87 -28.90
C ILE A 327 31.73 -15.34 -27.48
N TRP A 328 32.36 -14.21 -27.14
CA TRP A 328 32.19 -13.53 -25.86
C TRP A 328 30.81 -12.88 -25.68
N GLY A 329 30.01 -12.76 -26.75
CA GLY A 329 28.62 -12.34 -26.66
C GLY A 329 27.67 -13.44 -26.15
N VAL A 330 28.06 -14.71 -26.28
CA VAL A 330 27.21 -15.86 -25.91
C VAL A 330 26.83 -15.87 -24.42
N PRO A 331 27.76 -15.64 -23.46
CA PRO A 331 27.39 -15.59 -22.04
C PRO A 331 26.35 -14.50 -21.71
N TYR A 332 26.42 -13.33 -22.37
CA TYR A 332 25.45 -12.25 -22.15
C TYR A 332 24.05 -12.65 -22.61
N LEU A 333 23.94 -13.22 -23.81
CA LEU A 333 22.67 -13.73 -24.33
C LEU A 333 22.13 -14.85 -23.44
N TYR A 334 22.98 -15.80 -23.04
CA TYR A 334 22.59 -16.91 -22.19
C TYR A 334 22.00 -16.41 -20.86
N VAL A 335 22.73 -15.56 -20.13
CA VAL A 335 22.25 -15.04 -18.83
C VAL A 335 20.97 -14.23 -19.01
N PHE A 336 20.88 -13.40 -20.05
CA PHE A 336 19.67 -12.63 -20.33
C PHE A 336 18.47 -13.54 -20.58
N PHE A 337 18.55 -14.48 -21.53
CA PHE A 337 17.42 -15.34 -21.88
C PHE A 337 17.04 -16.28 -20.75
N VAL A 338 18.00 -16.92 -20.09
CA VAL A 338 17.72 -17.84 -18.97
C VAL A 338 17.03 -17.09 -17.83
N HIS A 339 17.52 -15.90 -17.46
CA HIS A 339 16.90 -15.10 -16.42
C HIS A 339 15.47 -14.68 -16.78
N ARG A 340 15.24 -14.22 -18.02
CA ARG A 340 13.91 -13.78 -18.47
C ARG A 340 12.92 -14.93 -18.57
N VAL A 341 13.33 -16.07 -19.13
CA VAL A 341 12.48 -17.26 -19.23
C VAL A 341 12.17 -17.82 -17.85
N HIS A 342 13.18 -17.95 -16.97
CA HIS A 342 12.95 -18.43 -15.61
C HIS A 342 11.99 -17.52 -14.84
N SER A 343 12.20 -16.20 -14.88
CA SER A 343 11.31 -15.24 -14.20
C SER A 343 9.88 -15.29 -14.74
N LEU A 344 9.70 -15.45 -16.05
CA LEU A 344 8.38 -15.58 -16.66
C LEU A 344 7.69 -16.88 -16.24
N VAL A 345 8.40 -18.01 -16.31
CA VAL A 345 7.88 -19.33 -15.93
C VAL A 345 7.48 -19.32 -14.45
N GLU A 346 8.32 -18.78 -13.57
CA GLU A 346 8.01 -18.65 -12.14
C GLU A 346 6.78 -17.77 -11.89
N PHE A 347 6.68 -16.62 -12.56
CA PHE A 347 5.53 -15.72 -12.39
C PHE A 347 4.21 -16.37 -12.84
N VAL A 348 4.23 -17.10 -13.95
CA VAL A 348 3.05 -17.83 -14.46
C VAL A 348 2.72 -19.04 -13.58
N TRP A 349 3.73 -19.76 -13.09
CA TRP A 349 3.55 -20.87 -12.15
C TRP A 349 2.86 -20.42 -10.86
N CYS A 350 3.14 -19.19 -10.41
CA CYS A 350 2.48 -18.56 -9.26
C CYS A 350 1.09 -17.98 -9.57
N GLY A 351 0.49 -18.28 -10.74
CA GLY A 351 -0.85 -17.82 -11.12
C GLY A 351 -0.90 -16.44 -11.78
N GLY A 352 0.24 -15.83 -12.08
CA GLY A 352 0.33 -14.54 -12.76
C GLY A 352 0.08 -14.62 -14.27
N THR A 353 -0.31 -13.50 -14.88
CA THR A 353 -0.46 -13.41 -16.34
C THR A 353 0.84 -12.93 -17.01
N VAL A 354 1.03 -13.22 -18.30
CA VAL A 354 2.19 -12.72 -19.07
C VAL A 354 2.23 -11.18 -19.09
N ARG A 355 1.06 -10.54 -19.16
CA ARG A 355 0.94 -9.08 -19.08
C ARG A 355 1.32 -8.57 -17.68
N GLY A 356 0.89 -9.27 -16.62
CA GLY A 356 1.29 -9.01 -15.25
C GLY A 356 2.81 -9.11 -15.06
N TRP A 357 3.44 -10.13 -15.65
CA TRP A 357 4.91 -10.27 -15.62
C TRP A 357 5.61 -9.09 -16.30
N LEU A 358 5.14 -8.68 -17.49
CA LEU A 358 5.66 -7.49 -18.17
C LEU A 358 5.48 -6.22 -17.33
N ASN A 359 4.35 -6.07 -16.66
CA ASN A 359 4.11 -4.95 -15.74
C ASN A 359 5.03 -5.02 -14.52
N GLU A 360 5.35 -6.19 -13.99
CA GLU A 360 6.37 -6.33 -12.95
C GLU A 360 7.71 -5.81 -13.47
N GLN A 361 8.17 -6.27 -14.64
CA GLN A 361 9.47 -5.84 -15.18
C GLN A 361 9.56 -4.31 -15.35
N ARG A 362 8.45 -3.67 -15.71
CA ARG A 362 8.33 -2.21 -15.73
C ARG A 362 8.45 -1.60 -14.35
N MET A 363 7.67 -2.09 -13.39
CA MET A 363 7.70 -1.60 -12.01
C MET A 363 9.05 -1.83 -11.34
N TRP A 364 9.73 -2.93 -11.63
CA TRP A 364 11.10 -3.23 -11.21
C TRP A 364 12.05 -2.12 -11.63
N MET A 365 12.00 -1.67 -12.88
CA MET A 365 12.81 -0.57 -13.37
C MET A 365 12.35 0.77 -12.79
N PHE A 366 11.05 1.05 -12.82
CA PHE A 366 10.49 2.34 -12.42
C PHE A 366 10.77 2.66 -10.96
N LYS A 367 10.57 1.70 -10.04
CA LYS A 367 10.89 1.87 -8.60
C LYS A 367 12.36 2.21 -8.40
N ARG A 368 13.27 1.52 -9.10
CA ARG A 368 14.72 1.70 -8.98
C ARG A 368 15.20 3.05 -9.50
N THR A 369 14.67 3.51 -10.63
CA THR A 369 15.06 4.81 -11.21
C THR A 369 14.38 6.00 -10.54
N THR A 370 13.34 5.77 -9.73
CA THR A 370 12.57 6.84 -9.06
C THR A 370 12.60 6.73 -7.54
N SER A 371 11.64 6.06 -6.92
CA SER A 371 11.44 6.04 -5.48
C SER A 371 12.68 5.58 -4.71
N TYR A 372 13.39 4.58 -5.21
CA TYR A 372 14.62 4.10 -4.59
C TYR A 372 15.77 5.09 -4.74
N PHE A 373 15.89 5.74 -5.90
CA PHE A 373 16.88 6.79 -6.12
C PHE A 373 16.62 8.00 -5.22
N PHE A 374 15.36 8.47 -5.13
CA PHE A 374 14.97 9.53 -4.21
C PHE A 374 15.20 9.14 -2.75
N ALA A 375 14.96 7.89 -2.36
CA ALA A 375 15.26 7.41 -1.01
C ALA A 375 16.76 7.42 -0.70
N VAL A 376 17.62 7.04 -1.65
CA VAL A 376 19.08 7.16 -1.49
C VAL A 376 19.49 8.63 -1.35
N LEU A 377 18.95 9.51 -2.19
CA LEU A 377 19.26 10.94 -2.16
C LEU A 377 18.82 11.58 -0.83
N ASP A 378 17.57 11.34 -0.40
CA ASP A 378 17.03 11.84 0.88
C ASP A 378 17.89 11.37 2.05
N TYR A 379 18.30 10.09 2.04
CA TYR A 379 19.16 9.55 3.07
C TYR A 379 20.55 10.19 3.09
N ILE A 380 21.17 10.43 1.93
CA ILE A 380 22.46 11.14 1.84
C ILE A 380 22.32 12.58 2.36
N LEU A 381 21.26 13.29 1.96
CA LEU A 381 21.00 14.65 2.44
C LEU A 381 20.80 14.69 3.96
N LYS A 382 20.14 13.67 4.52
CA LYS A 382 20.00 13.50 5.97
C LYS A 382 21.33 13.22 6.66
N LEU A 383 22.19 12.37 6.10
CA LEU A 383 23.54 12.13 6.63
C LEU A 383 24.39 13.41 6.63
N CYS A 384 24.23 14.24 5.59
CA CYS A 384 24.87 15.54 5.50
C CYS A 384 24.22 16.63 6.37
N GLN A 385 23.15 16.31 7.12
CA GLN A 385 22.37 17.25 7.94
C GLN A 385 21.80 18.45 7.15
N ILE A 386 21.58 18.27 5.83
CA ILE A 386 21.05 19.31 4.94
C ILE A 386 19.52 19.37 5.01
N SER A 387 18.86 18.25 5.30
CA SER A 387 17.40 18.14 5.31
C SER A 387 16.91 17.17 6.38
N GLU A 388 15.75 17.46 6.95
CA GLU A 388 14.97 16.49 7.72
C GLU A 388 14.01 15.75 6.77
N SER A 389 14.07 14.42 6.78
CA SER A 389 13.20 13.58 5.95
C SER A 389 11.74 13.81 6.34
N THR A 390 10.94 14.33 5.42
CA THR A 390 9.51 14.59 5.64
C THR A 390 8.68 13.41 5.15
N PHE A 391 7.92 12.78 6.05
CA PHE A 391 6.96 11.75 5.66
C PHE A 391 5.71 12.42 5.08
N VAL A 392 5.57 12.42 3.76
CA VAL A 392 4.39 12.96 3.08
C VAL A 392 3.28 11.91 3.08
N ILE A 393 2.18 12.21 3.76
CA ILE A 393 0.99 11.36 3.77
C ILE A 393 0.29 11.47 2.41
N THR A 394 0.06 10.33 1.76
CA THR A 394 -0.63 10.26 0.47
C THR A 394 -2.12 10.05 0.68
N ARG A 395 -2.94 10.60 -0.21
CA ARG A 395 -4.40 10.37 -0.19
C ARG A 395 -4.68 8.89 -0.46
N LYS A 396 -5.53 8.27 0.35
CA LYS A 396 -5.82 6.83 0.30
C LYS A 396 -6.99 6.44 -0.61
N VAL A 397 -7.80 7.40 -1.04
CA VAL A 397 -8.91 7.17 -1.96
C VAL A 397 -8.45 7.31 -3.40
N ALA A 398 -8.57 6.23 -4.17
CA ALA A 398 -8.47 6.24 -5.62
C ALA A 398 -9.84 6.54 -6.23
N ASP A 399 -9.87 7.37 -7.27
CA ASP A 399 -11.05 7.62 -8.10
C ASP A 399 -11.49 6.32 -8.80
N ASP A 400 -12.79 6.10 -8.99
CA ASP A 400 -13.34 4.93 -9.70
C ASP A 400 -12.68 4.70 -11.06
N ASN A 401 -12.31 5.78 -11.75
CA ASN A 401 -11.61 5.71 -13.02
C ASN A 401 -10.19 5.14 -12.88
N VAL A 402 -9.51 5.42 -11.76
CA VAL A 402 -8.19 4.86 -11.43
C VAL A 402 -8.34 3.37 -11.11
N ASN A 403 -9.34 2.98 -10.30
CA ASN A 403 -9.61 1.58 -9.97
C ASN A 403 -9.92 0.73 -11.21
N ARG A 404 -10.79 1.23 -12.11
CA ARG A 404 -11.09 0.54 -13.37
C ARG A 404 -9.88 0.35 -14.27
N ARG A 405 -8.88 1.24 -14.19
CA ARG A 405 -7.61 1.08 -14.93
C ARG A 405 -6.73 0.04 -14.28
N TYR A 406 -6.65 0.05 -12.95
CA TYR A 406 -5.92 -0.94 -12.17
C TYR A 406 -6.40 -2.37 -12.46
N GLU A 407 -7.72 -2.60 -12.41
CA GLU A 407 -8.33 -3.92 -12.72
C GLU A 407 -8.04 -4.41 -14.15
N LYS A 408 -7.76 -3.50 -15.08
CA LYS A 408 -7.44 -3.80 -16.48
C LYS A 408 -5.94 -3.89 -16.75
N ASP A 409 -5.10 -3.91 -15.71
CA ASP A 409 -3.63 -3.88 -15.81
C ASP A 409 -3.12 -2.67 -16.62
N ILE A 410 -3.78 -1.51 -16.49
CA ILE A 410 -3.41 -0.25 -17.15
C ILE A 410 -2.77 0.69 -16.13
N MET A 411 -1.55 1.15 -16.41
CA MET A 411 -0.81 2.06 -15.53
C MET A 411 -1.41 3.48 -15.54
N ASP A 412 -1.47 4.10 -14.36
CA ASP A 412 -1.92 5.47 -14.15
C ASP A 412 -0.74 6.42 -13.93
N PHE A 413 -0.75 7.56 -14.65
CA PHE A 413 0.27 8.59 -14.54
C PHE A 413 -0.33 10.00 -14.36
N GLY A 414 -1.60 10.10 -13.92
CA GLY A 414 -2.37 11.35 -13.91
C GLY A 414 -1.89 12.40 -12.92
N ILE A 415 -1.08 12.00 -11.94
CA ILE A 415 -0.60 12.88 -10.87
C ILE A 415 0.71 13.55 -11.30
N SER A 416 0.82 14.86 -11.11
CA SER A 416 2.11 15.55 -11.31
C SER A 416 3.09 15.12 -10.21
N SER A 417 4.17 14.43 -10.58
CA SER A 417 5.17 13.92 -9.64
C SER A 417 6.58 14.01 -10.24
N PRO A 418 7.60 14.42 -9.45
CA PRO A 418 9.00 14.34 -9.88
C PRO A 418 9.42 12.94 -10.33
N MET A 419 8.80 11.89 -9.80
CA MET A 419 9.04 10.51 -10.22
C MET A 419 8.68 10.30 -11.69
N PHE A 420 7.53 10.82 -12.13
CA PHE A 420 7.12 10.70 -13.53
C PHE A 420 7.97 11.58 -14.45
N THR A 421 8.46 12.74 -13.96
CA THR A 421 9.44 13.54 -14.71
C THR A 421 10.70 12.73 -14.98
N VAL A 422 11.25 12.02 -13.98
CA VAL A 422 12.44 11.17 -14.16
C VAL A 422 12.16 10.03 -15.14
N LEU A 423 11.03 9.31 -15.00
CA LEU A 423 10.66 8.23 -15.92
C LEU A 423 10.51 8.72 -17.36
N ALA A 424 9.75 9.79 -17.56
CA ALA A 424 9.53 10.40 -18.87
C ALA A 424 10.85 10.89 -19.50
N THR A 425 11.73 11.49 -18.70
CA THR A 425 13.05 11.96 -19.17
C THR A 425 13.92 10.79 -19.61
N LEU A 426 14.00 9.72 -18.81
CA LEU A 426 14.78 8.53 -19.15
C LEU A 426 14.22 7.80 -20.38
N ALA A 427 12.90 7.72 -20.48
CA ALA A 427 12.22 7.14 -21.64
C ALA A 427 12.56 7.94 -22.91
N LEU A 428 12.31 9.25 -22.91
CA LEU A 428 12.61 10.14 -24.03
C LEU A 428 14.09 10.12 -24.41
N PHE A 429 14.99 10.18 -23.43
CA PHE A 429 16.43 10.12 -23.66
C PHE A 429 16.83 8.86 -24.43
N ASN A 430 16.35 7.68 -24.01
CA ASN A 430 16.66 6.43 -24.68
C ASN A 430 16.14 6.36 -26.13
N VAL A 431 14.93 6.87 -26.40
CA VAL A 431 14.40 6.95 -27.78
C VAL A 431 15.20 7.93 -28.63
N LEU A 432 15.48 9.13 -28.10
CA LEU A 432 16.25 10.15 -28.79
C LEU A 432 17.66 9.66 -29.13
N CYS A 433 18.29 8.89 -28.23
CA CYS A 433 19.60 8.27 -28.49
C CYS A 433 19.54 7.30 -29.67
N ILE A 434 18.57 6.40 -29.73
CA ILE A 434 18.42 5.45 -30.85
C ILE A 434 18.21 6.19 -32.17
N ILE A 435 17.35 7.21 -32.17
CA ILE A 435 17.07 8.01 -33.36
C ILE A 435 18.34 8.74 -33.81
N ALA A 436 19.04 9.42 -32.89
CA ALA A 436 20.24 10.18 -33.20
C ALA A 436 21.39 9.31 -33.71
N VAL A 437 21.56 8.12 -33.16
CA VAL A 437 22.60 7.17 -33.61
C VAL A 437 22.22 6.60 -34.98
N GLY A 438 20.95 6.22 -35.16
CA GLY A 438 20.44 5.76 -36.45
C GLY A 438 20.62 6.80 -37.55
N THR A 439 20.29 8.07 -37.28
CA THR A 439 20.49 9.15 -38.25
C THR A 439 21.98 9.43 -38.50
N LYS A 440 22.80 9.57 -37.45
CA LYS A 440 24.24 9.83 -37.60
C LYS A 440 24.94 8.70 -38.38
N LYS A 441 24.83 7.45 -37.92
CA LYS A 441 25.56 6.33 -38.51
C LYS A 441 25.06 5.94 -39.90
N ILE A 442 23.74 5.84 -40.07
CA ILE A 442 23.17 5.30 -41.31
C ILE A 442 23.00 6.40 -42.36
N VAL A 443 22.57 7.61 -41.96
CA VAL A 443 22.24 8.68 -42.92
C VAL A 443 23.42 9.61 -43.17
N ILE A 444 24.14 10.04 -42.12
CA ILE A 444 25.23 11.00 -42.24
C ILE A 444 26.54 10.32 -42.63
N ASP A 445 26.96 9.32 -41.85
CA ASP A 445 28.23 8.62 -42.04
C ASP A 445 28.14 7.56 -43.16
N ASN A 446 26.91 7.19 -43.57
CA ASN A 446 26.60 6.15 -44.56
C ASN A 446 27.27 4.80 -44.23
N ASP A 447 27.33 4.47 -42.94
CA ASP A 447 27.90 3.22 -42.45
C ASP A 447 27.01 2.01 -42.84
N ASP A 448 27.67 0.88 -43.09
CA ASP A 448 26.98 -0.40 -43.29
C ASP A 448 26.26 -0.83 -41.99
N VAL A 449 24.94 -0.95 -42.08
CA VAL A 449 24.05 -1.34 -40.98
C VAL A 449 24.52 -2.62 -40.28
N MET A 450 25.03 -3.60 -41.02
CA MET A 450 25.50 -4.86 -40.45
C MET A 450 26.76 -4.67 -39.63
N LYS A 451 27.65 -3.75 -40.03
CA LYS A 451 28.86 -3.42 -39.25
C LYS A 451 28.53 -2.63 -38.00
N VAL A 452 27.59 -1.68 -38.08
CA VAL A 452 27.11 -0.93 -36.93
C VAL A 452 26.47 -1.89 -35.92
N PHE A 453 25.63 -2.82 -36.38
CA PHE A 453 25.02 -3.82 -35.52
C PHE A 453 26.03 -4.82 -34.96
N ASP A 454 27.07 -5.19 -35.70
CA ASP A 454 28.11 -6.07 -35.17
C ASP A 454 28.89 -5.42 -34.01
N ILE A 455 29.18 -4.11 -34.10
CA ILE A 455 29.96 -3.37 -33.10
C ILE A 455 29.11 -2.94 -31.90
N TYR A 456 27.88 -2.49 -32.14
CA TYR A 456 27.02 -1.86 -31.11
C TYR A 456 25.76 -2.67 -30.79
N GLY A 457 25.59 -3.86 -31.36
CA GLY A 457 24.36 -4.64 -31.31
C GLY A 457 23.79 -4.84 -29.91
N PHE A 458 24.63 -5.19 -28.92
CA PHE A 458 24.18 -5.32 -27.54
C PHE A 458 23.65 -4.00 -26.94
N GLN A 459 24.31 -2.87 -27.19
CA GLN A 459 23.83 -1.56 -26.72
C GLN A 459 22.51 -1.21 -27.39
N ILE A 460 22.40 -1.40 -28.71
CA ILE A 460 21.17 -1.15 -29.46
C ILE A 460 20.03 -2.01 -28.90
N VAL A 461 20.26 -3.30 -28.67
CA VAL A 461 19.26 -4.20 -28.07
C VAL A 461 18.85 -3.74 -26.67
N VAL A 462 19.80 -3.36 -25.80
CA VAL A 462 19.48 -2.83 -24.47
C VAL A 462 18.65 -1.56 -24.56
N CYS A 463 19.04 -0.60 -25.40
CA CYS A 463 18.26 0.63 -25.61
C CYS A 463 16.86 0.32 -26.15
N CYS A 464 16.72 -0.57 -27.13
CA CYS A 464 15.43 -1.00 -27.66
C CYS A 464 14.55 -1.65 -26.57
N LEU A 465 15.13 -2.47 -25.70
CA LEU A 465 14.42 -3.07 -24.57
C LEU A 465 13.97 -1.99 -23.57
N LEU A 466 14.81 -1.00 -23.27
CA LEU A 466 14.43 0.14 -22.42
C LEU A 466 13.29 0.94 -23.03
N VAL A 467 13.31 1.17 -24.34
CA VAL A 467 12.19 1.79 -25.06
C VAL A 467 10.93 0.94 -24.95
N PHE A 468 11.03 -0.38 -25.16
CA PHE A 468 9.89 -1.28 -25.06
C PHE A 468 9.28 -1.33 -23.65
N ILE A 469 10.11 -1.39 -22.60
CA ILE A 469 9.64 -1.37 -21.21
C ILE A 469 8.88 -0.06 -20.93
N ASN A 470 9.38 1.08 -21.44
CA ASN A 470 8.75 2.39 -21.28
C ASN A 470 7.55 2.66 -22.21
N LEU A 471 7.06 1.67 -22.98
CA LEU A 471 5.92 1.89 -23.89
C LEU A 471 4.69 2.55 -23.24
N PRO A 472 4.26 2.15 -22.02
CA PRO A 472 3.15 2.82 -21.34
C PRO A 472 3.40 4.30 -21.03
N VAL A 473 4.66 4.70 -20.82
CA VAL A 473 5.07 6.09 -20.57
C VAL A 473 4.87 6.91 -21.85
N TYR A 474 5.31 6.44 -23.01
CA TYR A 474 5.05 7.14 -24.29
C TYR A 474 3.56 7.22 -24.61
N GLN A 475 2.82 6.13 -24.37
CA GLN A 475 1.36 6.13 -24.52
C GLN A 475 0.70 7.19 -23.63
N ALA A 476 1.09 7.24 -22.35
CA ALA A 476 0.58 8.20 -21.39
C ALA A 476 1.00 9.65 -21.69
N MET A 477 2.16 9.91 -22.30
CA MET A 477 2.60 11.25 -22.68
C MET A 477 1.91 11.76 -23.95
N LEU A 478 1.91 10.94 -25.01
CA LEU A 478 1.63 11.41 -26.38
C LEU A 478 0.21 11.08 -26.87
N PHE A 479 -0.32 9.90 -26.52
CA PHE A 479 -1.51 9.36 -27.18
C PHE A 479 -2.76 9.36 -26.29
N ARG A 480 -2.57 9.28 -24.98
CA ARG A 480 -3.70 9.13 -24.04
C ARG A 480 -4.47 10.43 -23.87
N LYS A 481 -5.80 10.30 -23.76
CA LYS A 481 -6.74 11.41 -23.54
C LYS A 481 -7.51 11.32 -22.22
N ASP A 482 -7.37 10.22 -21.49
CA ASP A 482 -8.01 10.02 -20.18
C ASP A 482 -7.25 10.70 -19.03
N SER A 483 -7.85 10.67 -17.83
CA SER A 483 -7.34 11.33 -16.63
C SER A 483 -6.03 10.79 -16.08
N GLY A 484 -5.57 9.61 -16.49
CA GLY A 484 -4.26 9.12 -16.06
C GLY A 484 -3.13 9.43 -17.05
N LYS A 485 -3.37 10.29 -18.04
CA LYS A 485 -2.35 10.83 -18.94
C LYS A 485 -1.26 11.54 -18.12
N ILE A 486 0.01 11.47 -18.55
CA ILE A 486 1.07 12.29 -17.94
C ILE A 486 0.73 13.78 -18.16
N PRO A 487 0.74 14.62 -17.11
CA PRO A 487 0.48 16.05 -17.25
C PRO A 487 1.38 16.72 -18.30
N ALA A 488 0.82 17.70 -19.02
CA ALA A 488 1.55 18.40 -20.07
C ALA A 488 2.79 19.14 -19.55
N SER A 489 2.72 19.68 -18.33
CA SER A 489 3.85 20.32 -17.65
C SER A 489 5.01 19.36 -17.43
N VAL A 490 4.73 18.15 -16.93
CA VAL A 490 5.72 17.08 -16.74
C VAL A 490 6.32 16.66 -18.07
N THR A 491 5.49 16.52 -19.11
CA THR A 491 5.92 16.15 -20.45
C THR A 491 6.91 17.20 -21.01
N LEU A 492 6.58 18.49 -20.91
CA LEU A 492 7.44 19.58 -21.40
C LEU A 492 8.79 19.60 -20.69
N VAL A 493 8.80 19.48 -19.36
CA VAL A 493 10.05 19.43 -18.58
C VAL A 493 10.89 18.23 -18.97
N ALA A 494 10.27 17.05 -19.12
CA ALA A 494 10.96 15.83 -19.51
C ALA A 494 11.59 15.92 -20.90
N PHE A 495 10.90 16.52 -21.89
CA PHE A 495 11.47 16.78 -23.21
C PHE A 495 12.70 17.69 -23.14
N THR A 496 12.61 18.80 -22.41
CA THR A 496 13.74 19.74 -22.25
C THR A 496 14.94 19.05 -21.61
N LEU A 497 14.74 18.28 -20.53
CA LEU A 497 15.81 17.55 -19.85
C LEU A 497 16.44 16.47 -20.74
N ALA A 498 15.61 15.69 -21.44
CA ALA A 498 16.09 14.63 -22.33
C ALA A 498 16.87 15.18 -23.53
N PHE A 499 16.40 16.29 -24.11
CA PHE A 499 17.10 16.99 -25.18
C PHE A 499 18.44 17.55 -24.69
N PHE A 500 18.45 18.23 -23.54
CA PHE A 500 19.69 18.76 -22.94
C PHE A 500 20.71 17.64 -22.67
N ALA A 501 20.28 16.53 -22.08
CA ALA A 501 21.14 15.37 -21.84
C ALA A 501 21.70 14.77 -23.14
N SER A 502 20.87 14.68 -24.19
CA SER A 502 21.29 14.18 -25.51
C SER A 502 22.27 15.14 -26.18
N ALA A 503 22.05 16.45 -26.08
CA ALA A 503 22.94 17.46 -26.62
C ALA A 503 24.31 17.44 -25.91
N LEU A 504 24.33 17.36 -24.58
CA LEU A 504 25.55 17.23 -23.77
C LEU A 504 26.36 15.98 -24.12
N ALA A 505 25.71 14.92 -24.60
CA ALA A 505 26.39 13.72 -25.06
C ALA A 505 27.01 13.87 -26.45
N ILE A 506 26.50 14.78 -27.28
CA ILE A 506 26.98 14.99 -28.65
C ILE A 506 28.16 15.97 -28.65
N TYR A 507 28.06 17.06 -27.87
CA TYR A 507 29.17 17.98 -27.60
C TYR A 507 30.16 17.34 -26.61
#